data_AF-A0A268NUX7-F1
#
_entry.id   AF-A0A268NUX7-F1
#
_cell.length_a   1.000
_cell.length_b   1.000
_cell.length_c   1.000
_cell.angle_alpha   90.00
_cell.angle_beta   90.00
_cell.angle_gamma   90.00
#
_symmetry.space_group_name_H-M   'P 1'
#
loop_
_entity.id
_entity.type
_entity.pdbx_description
1 polymer ?
#
loop_
_entity_poly.entity_id
_entity_poly.type
_entity_poly.pdbx_seq_one_letter_code
_entity_poly.pdbx_strand_id
1 'polypeptide(L)'
;MSYVVFKLNIQPDILLDYKNSNEVEYLLFNKIPLAFENVLQVEVNESNNLYELIPLKTDEQTFQNLFRDLEEKTVKLFESHKQVLLQFKRNHEIHYSQDFLKLNEACMNKRRDIEKKYPGIMKAYEVIADEEVDIYASIESDSKVGTGITHLRKFYKIKLYLEKYQQDNVINSLDLTAYYNPHTEHVLVKSSSESAAKNYINALVELVNGSRSANKHIGKININPIYETISLDGEYTEISYVIVYPNGNPPLDRYNILKNAEAKEAEFKLVGADGKPLNKEPIQEILENEAKKGYLKSLKARGENIFKKIKTIGQIDKTS
;
A
#
# COMPACT_ATOMS: atom_id res chain seq x y z
N MET A 1 16.52 12.77 7.63
CA MET A 1 15.92 11.65 6.89
C MET A 1 16.40 10.36 7.52
N SER A 2 15.52 9.38 7.66
CA SER A 2 15.81 8.05 8.21
C SER A 2 15.52 6.97 7.16
N TYR A 3 15.90 5.73 7.43
CA TYR A 3 15.49 4.57 6.64
C TYR A 3 14.34 3.87 7.34
N VAL A 4 13.25 3.67 6.62
CA VAL A 4 12.11 2.86 7.04
C VAL A 4 12.42 1.41 6.69
N VAL A 5 12.28 0.50 7.66
CA VAL A 5 12.75 -0.88 7.55
C VAL A 5 11.61 -1.83 7.21
N PHE A 6 11.82 -2.63 6.17
CA PHE A 6 10.92 -3.70 5.74
C PHE A 6 11.65 -5.03 5.66
N LYS A 7 10.92 -6.14 5.78
CA LYS A 7 11.42 -7.50 5.61
C LYS A 7 10.93 -8.08 4.29
N LEU A 8 11.86 -8.56 3.47
CA LEU A 8 11.53 -9.37 2.31
C LEU A 8 11.18 -10.79 2.76
N ASN A 9 10.07 -11.30 2.26
CA ASN A 9 9.55 -12.64 2.53
C ASN A 9 9.32 -13.38 1.21
N ILE A 10 9.84 -14.60 1.12
CA ILE A 10 9.80 -15.45 -0.08
C ILE A 10 8.84 -16.61 0.20
N GLN A 11 8.28 -17.20 -0.87
CA GLN A 11 7.42 -18.36 -0.71
C GLN A 11 8.15 -19.57 -0.10
N PRO A 12 7.44 -20.41 0.67
CA PRO A 12 8.04 -21.54 1.37
C PRO A 12 8.75 -22.53 0.45
N ASP A 13 8.16 -22.83 -0.70
CA ASP A 13 8.67 -23.77 -1.71
C ASP A 13 10.06 -23.36 -2.19
N ILE A 14 10.23 -22.10 -2.60
CA ILE A 14 11.52 -21.56 -3.02
C ILE A 14 12.53 -21.66 -1.87
N LEU A 15 12.17 -21.22 -0.66
CA LEU A 15 13.09 -21.27 0.49
C LEU A 15 13.50 -22.70 0.86
N LEU A 16 12.58 -23.65 0.77
CA LEU A 16 12.84 -25.05 1.07
C LEU A 16 13.79 -25.68 0.05
N ASP A 17 13.66 -25.35 -1.23
CA ASP A 17 14.57 -25.83 -2.29
C ASP A 17 16.03 -25.45 -2.00
N TYR A 18 16.27 -24.19 -1.66
CA TYR A 18 17.63 -23.72 -1.31
C TYR A 18 18.09 -24.22 0.07
N LYS A 19 17.19 -24.39 1.05
CA LYS A 19 17.53 -24.97 2.37
C LYS A 19 17.96 -26.43 2.25
N ASN A 20 17.23 -27.22 1.47
CA ASN A 20 17.53 -28.64 1.25
C ASN A 20 18.85 -28.84 0.52
N SER A 21 19.21 -27.89 -0.34
CA SER A 21 20.47 -27.89 -1.11
C SER A 21 21.64 -27.23 -0.37
N ASN A 22 21.42 -26.68 0.83
CA ASN A 22 22.40 -25.89 1.59
C ASN A 22 22.93 -24.65 0.83
N GLU A 23 22.05 -23.99 0.06
CA GLU A 23 22.34 -22.87 -0.84
C GLU A 23 21.64 -21.56 -0.42
N VAL A 24 21.25 -21.44 0.85
CA VAL A 24 20.55 -20.23 1.34
C VAL A 24 21.38 -18.96 1.13
N GLU A 25 22.69 -19.02 1.37
CA GLU A 25 23.58 -17.87 1.11
C GLU A 25 23.59 -17.49 -0.38
N TYR A 26 23.58 -18.48 -1.28
CA TYR A 26 23.50 -18.23 -2.71
C TYR A 26 22.16 -17.57 -3.10
N LEU A 27 21.05 -17.99 -2.50
CA LEU A 27 19.74 -17.33 -2.66
C LEU A 27 19.82 -15.86 -2.25
N LEU A 28 20.34 -15.58 -1.04
CA LEU A 28 20.33 -14.25 -0.43
C LEU A 28 21.25 -13.25 -1.12
N PHE A 29 22.45 -13.67 -1.51
CA PHE A 29 23.48 -12.79 -2.08
C PHE A 29 23.51 -12.77 -3.61
N ASN A 30 22.85 -13.72 -4.28
CA ASN A 30 22.91 -13.79 -5.75
C ASN A 30 21.53 -13.81 -6.39
N LYS A 31 20.65 -14.74 -5.99
CA LYS A 31 19.36 -14.91 -6.69
C LYS A 31 18.39 -13.77 -6.42
N ILE A 32 18.31 -13.28 -5.19
CA ILE A 32 17.46 -12.13 -4.85
C ILE A 32 17.95 -10.85 -5.56
N PRO A 33 19.25 -10.47 -5.47
CA PRO A 33 19.79 -9.36 -6.26
C PRO A 33 19.53 -9.50 -7.76
N LEU A 34 19.77 -10.68 -8.35
CA LEU A 34 19.49 -10.94 -9.76
C LEU A 34 18.01 -10.78 -10.11
N ALA A 35 17.09 -11.17 -9.22
CA ALA A 35 15.66 -10.98 -9.42
C ALA A 35 15.29 -9.49 -9.43
N PHE A 36 15.95 -8.68 -8.59
CA PHE A 36 15.82 -7.22 -8.65
C PHE A 36 16.43 -6.64 -9.94
N GLU A 37 17.62 -7.09 -10.36
CA GLU A 37 18.26 -6.66 -11.62
C GLU A 37 17.38 -6.89 -12.87
N ASN A 38 16.50 -7.89 -12.82
CA ASN A 38 15.55 -8.16 -13.91
C ASN A 38 14.45 -7.10 -14.05
N VAL A 39 14.29 -6.19 -13.09
CA VAL A 39 13.22 -5.18 -13.10
C VAL A 39 13.69 -3.76 -12.82
N LEU A 40 14.87 -3.61 -12.22
CA LEU A 40 15.49 -2.34 -11.87
C LEU A 40 17.01 -2.45 -11.98
N GLN A 41 17.73 -1.34 -11.95
CA GLN A 41 19.18 -1.36 -11.88
C GLN A 41 19.61 -1.65 -10.44
N VAL A 42 20.55 -2.57 -10.26
CA VAL A 42 21.13 -2.86 -8.94
C VAL A 42 22.60 -2.52 -8.96
N GLU A 43 23.05 -1.79 -7.95
CA GLU A 43 24.47 -1.49 -7.74
C GLU A 43 24.91 -1.97 -6.35
N VAL A 44 26.13 -2.49 -6.24
CA VAL A 44 26.67 -2.90 -4.95
C VAL A 44 27.37 -1.72 -4.30
N ASN A 45 26.91 -1.34 -3.11
CA ASN A 45 27.62 -0.39 -2.28
C ASN A 45 28.74 -1.12 -1.52
N GLU A 46 29.97 -1.03 -2.04
CA GLU A 46 31.14 -1.72 -1.50
C GLU A 46 31.46 -1.38 -0.04
N SER A 47 30.99 -0.21 0.44
CA SER A 47 31.26 0.26 1.81
C SER A 47 30.53 -0.59 2.87
N ASN A 48 29.34 -1.10 2.52
CA ASN A 48 28.46 -1.80 3.45
C ASN A 48 27.93 -3.14 2.93
N ASN A 49 28.34 -3.56 1.72
CA ASN A 49 27.89 -4.78 1.03
C ASN A 49 26.36 -4.85 0.86
N LEU A 50 25.72 -3.71 0.61
CA LEU A 50 24.30 -3.64 0.31
C LEU A 50 24.05 -3.44 -1.17
N TYR A 51 22.89 -3.88 -1.63
CA TYR A 51 22.44 -3.70 -3.00
C TYR A 51 21.54 -2.48 -3.09
N GLU A 52 22.02 -1.40 -3.70
CA GLU A 52 21.19 -0.23 -4.02
C GLU A 52 20.19 -0.59 -5.12
N LEU A 53 18.91 -0.30 -4.86
CA LEU A 53 17.82 -0.58 -5.78
C LEU A 53 17.46 0.70 -6.52
N ILE A 54 17.96 0.83 -7.75
CA ILE A 54 17.82 2.03 -8.59
C ILE A 54 16.70 1.78 -9.62
N PRO A 55 15.51 2.36 -9.42
CA PRO A 55 14.40 2.15 -10.34
C PRO A 55 14.61 2.90 -11.65
N LEU A 56 14.06 2.35 -12.72
CA LEU A 56 13.95 3.04 -13.99
C LEU A 56 12.98 4.22 -13.81
N LYS A 57 13.35 5.41 -14.29
CA LYS A 57 12.53 6.62 -14.15
C LYS A 57 11.11 6.40 -14.67
N THR A 58 10.12 6.55 -13.80
CA THR A 58 8.71 6.62 -14.18
C THR A 58 8.39 7.95 -14.86
N ASP A 59 7.50 7.91 -15.85
CA ASP A 59 7.07 9.11 -16.56
C ASP A 59 5.95 9.84 -15.80
N GLU A 60 6.34 10.77 -14.92
CA GLU A 60 5.42 11.67 -14.22
C GLU A 60 4.55 12.47 -15.20
N GLN A 61 5.07 12.81 -16.38
CA GLN A 61 4.34 13.59 -17.38
C GLN A 61 3.10 12.83 -17.86
N THR A 62 3.18 11.50 -17.96
CA THR A 62 2.01 10.67 -18.28
C THR A 62 0.92 10.80 -17.23
N PHE A 63 1.25 10.78 -15.93
CA PHE A 63 0.27 11.00 -14.87
C PHE A 63 -0.37 12.38 -15.00
N GLN A 64 0.44 13.43 -15.09
CA GLN A 64 -0.06 14.82 -15.13
C GLN A 64 -0.98 15.05 -16.34
N ASN A 65 -0.65 14.49 -17.50
CA ASN A 65 -1.49 14.56 -18.69
C ASN A 65 -2.83 13.84 -18.50
N LEU A 66 -2.80 12.62 -17.92
CA LEU A 66 -4.02 11.87 -17.64
C LEU A 66 -4.90 12.58 -16.60
N PHE A 67 -4.30 13.12 -15.55
CA PHE A 67 -5.03 13.80 -14.48
C PHE A 67 -5.63 15.12 -14.96
N ARG A 68 -4.90 15.92 -15.74
CA ARG A 68 -5.40 17.17 -16.34
C ARG A 68 -6.62 16.95 -17.25
N ASP A 69 -6.60 15.95 -18.14
CA ASP A 69 -7.79 15.66 -18.96
C ASP A 69 -8.98 15.16 -18.11
N LEU A 70 -8.73 14.51 -16.96
CA LEU A 70 -9.82 14.16 -16.04
C LEU A 70 -10.37 15.42 -15.36
N GLU A 71 -9.51 16.32 -14.91
CA GLU A 71 -9.88 17.58 -14.30
C GLU A 71 -10.76 18.42 -15.23
N GLU A 72 -10.35 18.62 -16.48
CA GLU A 72 -11.11 19.38 -17.47
C GLU A 72 -12.52 18.81 -17.69
N LYS A 73 -12.65 17.48 -17.75
CA LYS A 73 -13.96 16.81 -17.87
C LYS A 73 -14.77 16.92 -16.59
N THR A 74 -14.13 16.86 -15.43
CA THR A 74 -14.78 16.97 -14.12
C THR A 74 -15.33 18.37 -13.90
N VAL A 75 -14.61 19.41 -14.31
CA VAL A 75 -15.10 20.80 -14.27
C VAL A 75 -16.38 20.95 -15.11
N LYS A 76 -16.39 20.40 -16.34
CA LYS A 76 -17.60 20.39 -17.19
C LYS A 76 -18.77 19.64 -16.55
N LEU A 77 -18.48 18.51 -15.90
CA LEU A 77 -19.47 17.72 -15.18
C LEU A 77 -20.04 18.51 -13.99
N PHE A 78 -19.18 19.21 -13.25
CA PHE A 78 -19.58 19.99 -12.10
C PHE A 78 -20.50 21.15 -12.48
N GLU A 79 -20.16 21.89 -13.54
CA GLU A 79 -21.04 22.95 -14.06
C GLU A 79 -22.38 22.40 -14.53
N SER A 80 -22.38 21.25 -15.21
CA SER A 80 -23.63 20.59 -15.61
C SER A 80 -24.47 20.14 -14.40
N HIS A 81 -23.82 19.65 -13.35
CA HIS A 81 -24.48 19.27 -12.09
C HIS A 81 -25.14 20.48 -11.40
N LYS A 82 -24.44 21.62 -11.35
CA LYS A 82 -25.02 22.88 -10.83
C LYS A 82 -26.28 23.28 -11.59
N GLN A 83 -26.31 23.12 -12.92
CA GLN A 83 -27.51 23.41 -13.71
C GLN A 83 -28.68 22.48 -13.33
N VAL A 84 -28.43 21.19 -13.12
CA VAL A 84 -29.46 20.24 -12.65
C VAL A 84 -30.00 20.66 -11.28
N LEU A 85 -29.12 21.03 -10.35
CA LEU A 85 -29.53 21.53 -9.02
C LEU A 85 -30.37 22.80 -9.12
N LEU A 86 -29.97 23.76 -9.96
CA LEU A 86 -30.72 25.00 -10.17
C LEU A 86 -32.12 24.73 -10.77
N GLN A 87 -32.23 23.81 -11.74
CA GLN A 87 -33.51 23.41 -12.30
C GLN A 87 -34.39 22.73 -11.26
N PHE A 88 -33.81 21.82 -10.46
CA PHE A 88 -34.53 21.16 -9.37
C PHE A 88 -35.02 22.17 -8.31
N LYS A 89 -34.19 23.15 -7.94
CA LYS A 89 -34.60 24.21 -6.99
C LYS A 89 -35.73 25.09 -7.52
N ARG A 90 -35.81 25.29 -8.84
CA ARG A 90 -36.85 26.12 -9.47
C ARG A 90 -38.15 25.37 -9.70
N ASN A 91 -38.06 24.12 -10.16
CA ASN A 91 -39.20 23.40 -10.71
C ASN A 91 -39.56 22.13 -9.92
N HIS A 92 -38.76 21.75 -8.91
CA HIS A 92 -38.86 20.51 -8.12
C HIS A 92 -38.79 19.21 -8.93
N GLU A 93 -38.38 19.28 -10.19
CA GLU A 93 -38.17 18.15 -11.08
C GLU A 93 -36.68 17.91 -11.33
N ILE A 94 -36.29 16.64 -11.39
CA ILE A 94 -34.92 16.23 -11.66
C ILE A 94 -34.85 15.70 -13.08
N HIS A 95 -34.08 16.38 -13.92
CA HIS A 95 -33.85 15.96 -15.29
C HIS A 95 -32.35 15.90 -15.58
N TYR A 96 -31.84 14.69 -15.80
CA TYR A 96 -30.47 14.47 -16.23
C TYR A 96 -30.43 14.36 -17.76
N SER A 97 -29.70 15.26 -18.42
CA SER A 97 -29.51 15.15 -19.87
C SER A 97 -28.67 13.92 -20.22
N GLN A 98 -28.86 13.39 -21.43
CA GLN A 98 -28.04 12.29 -21.93
C GLN A 98 -26.54 12.66 -21.97
N ASP A 99 -26.22 13.91 -22.30
CA ASP A 99 -24.84 14.39 -22.30
C ASP A 99 -24.23 14.42 -20.90
N PHE A 100 -25.01 14.82 -19.89
CA PHE A 100 -24.59 14.76 -18.49
C PHE A 100 -24.28 13.32 -18.07
N LEU A 101 -25.17 12.38 -18.39
CA LEU A 101 -25.00 10.97 -18.03
C LEU A 101 -23.75 10.36 -18.69
N LYS A 102 -23.56 10.61 -20.00
CA LYS A 102 -22.37 10.16 -20.74
C LYS A 102 -21.08 10.76 -20.19
N LEU A 103 -21.09 12.06 -19.88
CA LEU A 103 -19.93 12.74 -19.30
C LEU A 103 -19.59 12.18 -17.92
N ASN A 104 -20.60 11.97 -17.06
CA ASN A 104 -20.41 11.38 -15.74
C ASN A 104 -19.78 9.98 -15.83
N GLU A 105 -20.29 9.13 -16.73
CA GLU A 105 -19.73 7.80 -16.98
C GLU A 105 -18.28 7.87 -17.46
N ALA A 106 -17.99 8.73 -18.45
CA ALA A 106 -16.63 8.92 -18.96
C ALA A 106 -15.65 9.36 -17.86
N CYS A 107 -16.06 10.31 -17.00
CA CYS A 107 -15.27 10.76 -15.86
C CYS A 107 -15.02 9.63 -14.85
N MET A 108 -16.06 8.86 -14.51
CA MET A 108 -15.93 7.72 -13.59
C MET A 108 -14.98 6.64 -14.12
N ASN A 109 -15.11 6.27 -15.39
CA ASN A 109 -14.25 5.26 -16.01
C ASN A 109 -12.80 5.74 -16.03
N LYS A 110 -12.56 6.98 -16.46
CA LYS A 110 -11.22 7.55 -16.50
C LYS A 110 -10.58 7.67 -15.12
N ARG A 111 -11.34 8.06 -14.09
CA ARG A 111 -10.85 8.09 -12.70
C ARG A 111 -10.45 6.69 -12.23
N ARG A 112 -11.29 5.68 -12.48
CA ARG A 112 -10.99 4.27 -12.14
C ARG A 112 -9.73 3.77 -12.83
N ASP A 113 -9.49 4.18 -14.08
CA ASP A 113 -8.28 3.77 -14.80
C ASP A 113 -7.02 4.44 -14.25
N ILE A 114 -7.12 5.70 -13.80
CA ILE A 114 -6.02 6.36 -13.07
C ILE A 114 -5.81 5.68 -11.71
N GLU A 115 -6.86 5.39 -10.94
CA GLU A 115 -6.78 4.66 -9.66
C GLU A 115 -6.08 3.30 -9.81
N LYS A 116 -6.36 2.56 -10.88
CA LYS A 116 -5.69 1.27 -11.15
C LYS A 116 -4.20 1.43 -11.46
N LYS A 117 -3.83 2.50 -12.18
CA LYS A 117 -2.42 2.76 -12.55
C LYS A 117 -1.61 3.35 -11.40
N TYR A 118 -2.27 4.10 -10.51
CA TYR A 118 -1.65 4.82 -9.40
C TYR A 118 -2.43 4.54 -8.10
N PRO A 119 -2.40 3.30 -7.59
CA PRO A 119 -3.26 2.88 -6.47
C PRO A 119 -3.04 3.70 -5.19
N GLY A 120 -1.84 4.26 -5.00
CA GLY A 120 -1.53 5.13 -3.85
C GLY A 120 -2.47 6.33 -3.69
N ILE A 121 -3.06 6.85 -4.78
CA ILE A 121 -3.98 7.99 -4.72
C ILE A 121 -5.30 7.64 -4.02
N MET A 122 -5.66 6.36 -3.93
CA MET A 122 -6.92 5.94 -3.31
C MET A 122 -6.95 6.20 -1.80
N LYS A 123 -5.79 6.37 -1.17
CA LYS A 123 -5.66 6.79 0.24
C LYS A 123 -6.36 8.12 0.51
N ALA A 124 -6.52 8.97 -0.50
CA ALA A 124 -7.31 10.19 -0.44
C ALA A 124 -8.73 9.97 0.10
N TYR A 125 -9.33 8.79 -0.17
CA TYR A 125 -10.70 8.48 0.26
C TYR A 125 -10.82 8.19 1.75
N GLU A 126 -9.72 7.79 2.38
CA GLU A 126 -9.63 7.49 3.80
C GLU A 126 -9.23 8.73 4.60
N VAL A 127 -8.36 9.58 4.05
CA VAL A 127 -7.76 10.71 4.78
C VAL A 127 -8.47 12.05 4.56
N ILE A 128 -9.12 12.26 3.41
CA ILE A 128 -9.87 13.49 3.13
C ILE A 128 -11.35 13.22 3.35
N ALA A 129 -11.98 14.01 4.22
CA ALA A 129 -13.42 13.92 4.51
C ALA A 129 -14.28 14.42 3.33
N ASP A 130 -15.53 13.96 3.21
CA ASP A 130 -16.45 14.45 2.17
C ASP A 130 -16.77 15.94 2.39
N GLU A 131 -16.95 16.35 3.65
CA GLU A 131 -17.31 17.71 4.06
C GLU A 131 -16.20 18.72 3.72
N GLU A 132 -14.95 18.31 3.88
CA GLU A 132 -13.79 19.13 3.53
C GLU A 132 -13.77 19.46 2.03
N VAL A 133 -14.10 18.48 1.21
CA VAL A 133 -14.14 18.61 -0.24
C VAL A 133 -15.32 19.45 -0.69
N ASP A 134 -16.49 19.25 -0.07
CA ASP A 134 -17.68 20.03 -0.38
C ASP A 134 -17.44 21.53 -0.12
N ILE A 135 -16.73 21.87 0.96
CA ILE A 135 -16.32 23.25 1.26
C ILE A 135 -15.28 23.74 0.23
N TYR A 136 -14.19 23.00 0.02
CA TYR A 136 -13.09 23.40 -0.86
C TYR A 136 -13.55 23.66 -2.30
N ALA A 137 -14.38 22.77 -2.85
CA ALA A 137 -14.85 22.85 -4.23
C ALA A 137 -16.21 23.55 -4.36
N SER A 138 -16.80 24.04 -3.27
CA SER A 138 -18.17 24.59 -3.24
C SER A 138 -19.22 23.63 -3.84
N ILE A 139 -19.10 22.34 -3.53
CA ILE A 139 -20.06 21.33 -3.99
C ILE A 139 -21.31 21.45 -3.13
N GLU A 140 -22.36 22.01 -3.74
CA GLU A 140 -23.69 21.97 -3.16
C GLU A 140 -24.31 20.59 -3.40
N SER A 141 -24.92 20.01 -2.37
CA SER A 141 -25.60 18.71 -2.47
C SER A 141 -27.03 18.80 -1.95
N ASP A 142 -27.94 18.15 -2.66
CA ASP A 142 -29.31 17.89 -2.20
C ASP A 142 -29.51 16.37 -2.20
N SER A 143 -30.09 15.83 -1.12
CA SER A 143 -30.38 14.40 -0.98
C SER A 143 -31.14 13.78 -2.15
N LYS A 144 -31.92 14.58 -2.89
CA LYS A 144 -32.69 14.13 -4.06
C LYS A 144 -31.88 14.15 -5.36
N VAL A 145 -30.83 14.98 -5.46
CA VAL A 145 -30.01 15.15 -6.67
C VAL A 145 -28.63 14.51 -6.47
N GLY A 146 -28.57 13.17 -6.48
CA GLY A 146 -27.35 12.42 -6.16
C GLY A 146 -26.41 12.14 -7.34
N THR A 147 -26.90 12.11 -8.58
CA THR A 147 -26.10 11.65 -9.73
C THR A 147 -24.92 12.59 -9.97
N GLY A 148 -23.71 12.00 -10.04
CA GLY A 148 -22.45 12.73 -10.27
C GLY A 148 -21.70 13.15 -9.01
N ILE A 149 -22.39 13.35 -7.87
CA ILE A 149 -21.77 13.85 -6.62
C ILE A 149 -20.63 12.94 -6.15
N THR A 150 -20.85 11.62 -6.14
CA THR A 150 -19.82 10.66 -5.73
C THR A 150 -18.56 10.78 -6.58
N HIS A 151 -18.70 11.07 -7.87
CA HIS A 151 -17.54 11.29 -8.72
C HIS A 151 -16.81 12.58 -8.37
N LEU A 152 -17.56 13.68 -8.28
CA LEU A 152 -17.01 15.00 -7.94
C LEU A 152 -16.22 14.94 -6.63
N ARG A 153 -16.83 14.43 -5.55
CA ARG A 153 -16.15 14.28 -4.25
C ARG A 153 -14.88 13.46 -4.36
N LYS A 154 -14.94 12.28 -5.00
CA LYS A 154 -13.74 11.43 -5.17
C LYS A 154 -12.63 12.10 -5.98
N PHE A 155 -12.97 12.83 -7.05
CA PHE A 155 -11.98 13.56 -7.82
C PHE A 155 -11.28 14.63 -6.96
N TYR A 156 -12.05 15.47 -6.28
CA TYR A 156 -11.49 16.55 -5.46
C TYR A 156 -10.75 16.04 -4.22
N LYS A 157 -11.15 14.89 -3.65
CA LYS A 157 -10.34 14.20 -2.62
C LYS A 157 -8.95 13.87 -3.15
N ILE A 158 -8.86 13.26 -4.34
CA ILE A 158 -7.56 12.96 -4.96
C ILE A 158 -6.78 14.25 -5.18
N LYS A 159 -7.41 15.30 -5.74
CA LYS A 159 -6.75 16.58 -6.00
C LYS A 159 -6.17 17.20 -4.73
N LEU A 160 -6.98 17.31 -3.67
CA LEU A 160 -6.55 17.82 -2.36
C LEU A 160 -5.45 16.96 -1.74
N TYR A 161 -5.54 15.64 -1.87
CA TYR A 161 -4.54 14.73 -1.34
C TYR A 161 -3.18 14.94 -2.03
N LEU A 162 -3.17 15.07 -3.36
CA LEU A 162 -1.95 15.36 -4.12
C LEU A 162 -1.35 16.72 -3.78
N GLU A 163 -2.18 17.72 -3.42
CA GLU A 163 -1.72 19.04 -2.98
C GLU A 163 -1.14 19.01 -1.55
N LYS A 164 -1.82 18.33 -0.61
CA LYS A 164 -1.48 18.33 0.83
C LYS A 164 -0.44 17.29 1.24
N TYR A 165 -0.34 16.19 0.50
CA TYR A 165 0.48 15.03 0.84
C TYR A 165 1.50 14.70 -0.26
N GLN A 166 2.09 15.73 -0.88
CA GLN A 166 3.15 15.57 -1.89
C GLN A 166 4.29 14.67 -1.39
N GLN A 167 4.62 14.76 -0.10
CA GLN A 167 5.63 13.93 0.56
C GLN A 167 5.31 12.44 0.59
N ASP A 168 4.07 12.01 0.32
CA ASP A 168 3.70 10.60 0.25
C ASP A 168 4.10 9.95 -1.10
N ASN A 169 4.55 10.75 -2.07
CA ASN A 169 5.11 10.29 -3.35
C ASN A 169 4.28 9.19 -4.06
N VAL A 170 2.98 9.41 -4.21
CA VAL A 170 2.05 8.43 -4.81
C VAL A 170 2.10 8.34 -6.33
N ILE A 171 2.77 9.29 -7.00
CA ILE A 171 2.89 9.34 -8.46
C ILE A 171 4.18 8.65 -8.91
N ASN A 172 5.31 9.03 -8.32
CA ASN A 172 6.63 8.48 -8.61
C ASN A 172 7.08 7.58 -7.45
N SER A 173 6.26 6.61 -7.05
CA SER A 173 6.49 5.87 -5.80
C SER A 173 7.83 5.15 -5.71
N LEU A 174 8.46 4.82 -6.83
CA LEU A 174 9.80 4.26 -6.87
C LEU A 174 10.92 5.30 -6.74
N ASP A 175 10.66 6.60 -6.82
CA ASP A 175 11.66 7.67 -6.71
C ASP A 175 12.09 7.93 -5.25
N LEU A 176 12.63 6.90 -4.62
CA LEU A 176 13.29 6.95 -3.32
C LEU A 176 14.56 6.09 -3.36
N THR A 177 15.57 6.52 -2.63
CA THR A 177 16.76 5.68 -2.40
C THR A 177 16.38 4.49 -1.53
N ALA A 178 16.68 3.28 -1.98
CA ALA A 178 16.50 2.08 -1.19
C ALA A 178 17.64 1.07 -1.34
N TYR A 179 17.83 0.26 -0.31
CA TYR A 179 18.86 -0.77 -0.26
C TYR A 179 18.26 -2.11 0.16
N TYR A 180 18.75 -3.20 -0.43
CA TYR A 180 18.52 -4.55 0.06
C TYR A 180 19.75 -5.06 0.83
N ASN A 181 19.51 -5.53 2.06
CA ASN A 181 20.53 -6.16 2.89
C ASN A 181 20.37 -7.69 2.86
N PRO A 182 21.31 -8.43 2.26
CA PRO A 182 21.24 -9.89 2.19
C PRO A 182 21.46 -10.57 3.55
N HIS A 183 22.09 -9.91 4.53
CA HIS A 183 22.36 -10.50 5.84
C HIS A 183 21.13 -10.54 6.75
N THR A 184 20.27 -9.53 6.64
CA THR A 184 19.03 -9.39 7.43
C THR A 184 17.78 -9.61 6.60
N GLU A 185 17.94 -9.74 5.28
CA GLU A 185 16.86 -9.76 4.28
C GLU A 185 15.97 -8.51 4.35
N HIS A 186 16.52 -7.40 4.84
CA HIS A 186 15.80 -6.14 4.95
C HIS A 186 15.83 -5.35 3.66
N VAL A 187 14.75 -4.63 3.40
CA VAL A 187 14.69 -3.54 2.42
C VAL A 187 14.61 -2.23 3.21
N LEU A 188 15.60 -1.37 3.01
CA LEU A 188 15.78 -0.11 3.73
C LEU A 188 15.42 1.04 2.79
N VAL A 189 14.31 1.74 3.05
CA VAL A 189 13.84 2.83 2.18
C VAL A 189 14.08 4.18 2.85
N LYS A 190 14.90 5.03 2.24
CA LYS A 190 15.21 6.37 2.76
C LYS A 190 14.01 7.29 2.56
N SER A 191 13.38 7.74 3.65
CA SER A 191 12.23 8.63 3.56
C SER A 191 12.02 9.42 4.86
N SER A 192 11.33 10.56 4.75
CA SER A 192 10.73 11.27 5.88
C SER A 192 9.25 10.93 6.10
N SER A 193 8.60 10.25 5.14
CA SER A 193 7.21 9.81 5.22
C SER A 193 7.14 8.28 5.19
N GLU A 194 6.56 7.68 6.24
CA GLU A 194 6.25 6.25 6.25
C GLU A 194 5.32 5.86 5.08
N SER A 195 4.42 6.75 4.69
CA SER A 195 3.50 6.51 3.57
C SER A 195 4.28 6.40 2.26
N ALA A 196 5.24 7.29 2.02
CA ALA A 196 6.08 7.21 0.82
C ALA A 196 6.91 5.94 0.78
N ALA A 197 7.47 5.53 1.92
CA ALA A 197 8.19 4.27 2.01
C ALA A 197 7.28 3.06 1.73
N LYS A 198 6.05 3.05 2.24
CA LYS A 198 5.05 2.02 1.93
C LYS A 198 4.67 2.01 0.45
N ASN A 199 4.48 3.18 -0.15
CA ASN A 199 4.15 3.31 -1.57
C ASN A 199 5.30 2.78 -2.45
N TYR A 200 6.55 3.09 -2.11
CA TYR A 200 7.73 2.50 -2.74
C TYR A 200 7.71 0.98 -2.67
N ILE A 201 7.49 0.42 -1.48
CA ILE A 201 7.47 -1.04 -1.30
C ILE A 201 6.34 -1.70 -2.08
N ASN A 202 5.14 -1.11 -2.10
CA ASN A 202 4.03 -1.63 -2.91
C ASN A 202 4.39 -1.65 -4.40
N ALA A 203 4.96 -0.56 -4.91
CA ALA A 203 5.39 -0.47 -6.30
C ALA A 203 6.52 -1.47 -6.63
N LEU A 204 7.48 -1.65 -5.72
CA LEU A 204 8.57 -2.63 -5.87
C LEU A 204 8.02 -4.07 -5.90
N VAL A 205 7.10 -4.41 -5.00
CA VAL A 205 6.47 -5.74 -4.96
C VAL A 205 5.67 -6.01 -6.23
N GLU A 206 4.89 -5.04 -6.71
CA GLU A 206 4.14 -5.16 -7.98
C GLU A 206 5.08 -5.38 -9.17
N LEU A 207 6.17 -4.61 -9.22
CA LEU A 207 7.17 -4.69 -10.28
C LEU A 207 7.86 -6.07 -10.30
N VAL A 208 8.34 -6.55 -9.16
CA VAL A 208 8.99 -7.87 -9.05
C VAL A 208 7.99 -8.98 -9.38
N ASN A 209 6.81 -8.99 -8.73
CA ASN A 209 5.81 -10.04 -8.91
C ASN A 209 5.18 -10.06 -10.30
N GLY A 210 5.19 -8.93 -11.02
CA GLY A 210 4.77 -8.81 -12.41
C GLY A 210 5.79 -9.35 -13.42
N SER A 211 7.06 -9.48 -13.02
CA SER A 211 8.14 -9.95 -13.90
C SER A 211 8.26 -11.47 -13.90
N ARG A 212 8.03 -12.08 -15.06
CA ARG A 212 8.27 -13.52 -15.24
C ARG A 212 9.73 -13.90 -15.03
N SER A 213 10.67 -13.02 -15.37
CA SER A 213 12.10 -13.28 -15.21
C SER A 213 12.49 -13.27 -13.74
N ALA A 214 12.06 -12.26 -12.97
CA ALA A 214 12.31 -12.22 -11.53
C ALA A 214 11.67 -13.41 -10.80
N ASN A 215 10.40 -13.72 -11.11
CA ASN A 215 9.67 -14.82 -10.48
C ASN A 215 10.28 -16.20 -10.74
N LYS A 216 11.01 -16.41 -11.84
CA LYS A 216 11.74 -17.67 -12.08
C LYS A 216 12.87 -17.91 -11.09
N HIS A 217 13.41 -16.86 -10.49
CA HIS A 217 14.53 -16.96 -9.56
C HIS A 217 14.07 -17.11 -8.11
N ILE A 218 13.06 -16.34 -7.71
CA ILE A 218 12.66 -16.22 -6.29
C ILE A 218 11.16 -16.38 -6.04
N GLY A 219 10.38 -16.79 -7.05
CA GLY A 219 8.92 -16.84 -6.96
C GLY A 219 8.31 -15.45 -6.76
N LYS A 220 7.05 -15.42 -6.28
CA LYS A 220 6.43 -14.16 -5.84
C LYS A 220 6.89 -13.83 -4.43
N ILE A 221 7.06 -12.55 -4.15
CA ILE A 221 7.51 -12.04 -2.85
C ILE A 221 6.43 -11.23 -2.13
N ASN A 222 6.58 -11.11 -0.81
CA ASN A 222 5.94 -10.09 0.00
C ASN A 222 7.03 -9.28 0.70
N ILE A 223 6.91 -7.95 0.75
CA ILE A 223 7.80 -7.12 1.55
C ILE A 223 6.96 -6.39 2.59
N ASN A 224 7.16 -6.73 3.87
CA ASN A 224 6.30 -6.28 4.95
C ASN A 224 7.06 -5.31 5.88
N PRO A 225 6.40 -4.30 6.44
CA PRO A 225 7.03 -3.41 7.42
C PRO A 225 7.43 -4.17 8.68
N ILE A 226 8.58 -3.80 9.25
CA ILE A 226 8.98 -4.23 10.60
C ILE A 226 8.46 -3.19 11.58
N TYR A 227 7.62 -3.60 12.53
CA TYR A 227 7.07 -2.67 13.51
C TYR A 227 7.85 -2.70 14.82
N GLU A 228 8.11 -1.51 15.38
CA GLU A 228 8.63 -1.36 16.75
C GLU A 228 7.52 -1.60 17.78
N THR A 229 6.31 -1.14 17.46
CA THR A 229 5.16 -1.17 18.39
C THR A 229 3.86 -1.32 17.63
N ILE A 230 2.97 -2.14 18.17
CA ILE A 230 1.55 -2.24 17.80
C ILE A 230 0.74 -2.10 19.09
N SER A 231 -0.11 -1.08 19.18
CA SER A 231 -0.97 -0.88 20.35
C SER A 231 -2.44 -1.04 19.99
N LEU A 232 -3.15 -1.81 20.81
CA LEU A 232 -4.59 -2.00 20.74
C LEU A 232 -5.25 -1.18 21.86
N ASP A 233 -5.38 0.13 21.67
CA ASP A 233 -5.81 1.02 22.77
C ASP A 233 -7.34 1.02 22.98
N GLY A 234 -8.11 0.65 21.96
CA GLY A 234 -9.57 0.73 21.96
C GLY A 234 -10.35 -0.55 22.25
N GLU A 235 -11.66 -0.46 22.08
CA GLU A 235 -12.55 -1.63 22.05
C GLU A 235 -12.70 -2.17 20.63
N TYR A 236 -12.44 -3.47 20.47
CA TYR A 236 -12.48 -4.15 19.17
C TYR A 236 -13.48 -5.29 19.20
N THR A 237 -14.42 -5.28 18.25
CA THR A 237 -15.40 -6.36 18.07
C THR A 237 -14.89 -7.43 17.11
N GLU A 238 -13.99 -7.04 16.21
CA GLU A 238 -13.35 -7.91 15.23
C GLU A 238 -11.91 -7.44 15.00
N ILE A 239 -10.97 -8.39 15.00
CA ILE A 239 -9.59 -8.17 14.56
C ILE A 239 -9.27 -9.23 13.51
N SER A 240 -8.81 -8.79 12.34
CA SER A 240 -8.36 -9.67 11.27
C SER A 240 -6.90 -9.35 10.92
N TYR A 241 -6.07 -10.39 10.83
CA TYR A 241 -4.66 -10.22 10.49
C TYR A 241 -4.14 -11.37 9.63
N VAL A 242 -3.10 -11.07 8.86
CA VAL A 242 -2.45 -12.04 7.95
C VAL A 242 -0.97 -12.11 8.28
N ILE A 243 -0.49 -13.32 8.56
CA ILE A 243 0.93 -13.62 8.77
C ILE A 243 1.44 -14.40 7.58
N VAL A 244 2.62 -14.04 7.06
CA VAL A 244 3.30 -14.78 5.98
C VAL A 244 4.27 -15.81 6.54
N TYR A 245 4.67 -16.74 5.68
CA TYR A 245 5.68 -17.74 6.02
C TYR A 245 7.01 -17.09 6.50
N PRO A 246 7.60 -17.58 7.60
CA PRO A 246 8.85 -17.04 8.14
C PRO A 246 10.06 -17.47 7.31
N ASN A 247 10.87 -16.50 6.87
CA ASN A 247 12.08 -16.79 6.10
C ASN A 247 13.24 -17.41 6.93
N GLY A 248 13.24 -17.29 8.26
CA GLY A 248 14.29 -17.88 9.11
C GLY A 248 13.87 -17.94 10.57
N ASN A 249 13.80 -19.13 11.18
CA ASN A 249 14.83 -19.85 11.90
C ASN A 249 14.22 -21.21 12.34
N PRO A 250 14.71 -22.37 11.85
CA PRO A 250 14.07 -23.69 12.07
C PRO A 250 13.71 -24.05 13.54
N PRO A 251 14.46 -23.62 14.58
CA PRO A 251 14.11 -23.90 15.97
C PRO A 251 12.96 -23.06 16.53
N LEU A 252 12.80 -21.80 16.08
CA LEU A 252 11.72 -20.90 16.54
C LEU A 252 10.42 -21.13 15.74
N ASP A 253 10.55 -21.64 14.51
CA ASP A 253 9.43 -21.92 13.60
C ASP A 253 8.91 -23.36 13.73
N ARG A 254 9.37 -24.12 14.72
CA ARG A 254 9.11 -25.55 14.88
C ARG A 254 7.61 -25.88 15.12
N TYR A 255 6.83 -24.89 15.54
CA TYR A 255 5.37 -24.97 15.73
C TYR A 255 4.59 -24.08 14.74
N ASN A 256 5.23 -23.61 13.66
CA ASN A 256 4.55 -22.76 12.70
C ASN A 256 3.62 -23.62 11.82
N ILE A 257 2.31 -23.44 11.99
CA ILE A 257 1.26 -24.09 11.20
C ILE A 257 1.51 -23.95 9.69
N LEU A 258 2.11 -22.84 9.26
CA LEU A 258 2.43 -22.58 7.86
C LEU A 258 3.47 -23.55 7.29
N LYS A 259 4.44 -23.97 8.11
CA LYS A 259 5.49 -24.91 7.69
C LYS A 259 4.94 -26.33 7.56
N ASN A 260 4.13 -26.76 8.51
CA ASN A 260 3.55 -28.10 8.47
C ASN A 260 2.48 -28.23 7.37
N ALA A 261 1.80 -27.14 7.03
CA ALA A 261 0.78 -27.10 5.99
C ALA A 261 1.30 -26.70 4.60
N GLU A 262 2.62 -26.43 4.45
CA GLU A 262 3.23 -25.89 3.23
C GLU A 262 2.50 -24.62 2.71
N ALA A 263 1.94 -23.84 3.63
CA ALA A 263 1.11 -22.68 3.32
C ALA A 263 1.94 -21.40 3.24
N LYS A 264 1.65 -20.55 2.24
CA LYS A 264 2.31 -19.25 2.05
C LYS A 264 1.95 -18.21 3.11
N GLU A 265 0.73 -18.27 3.65
CA GLU A 265 0.20 -17.29 4.61
C GLU A 265 -0.96 -17.89 5.41
N ALA A 266 -1.22 -17.34 6.59
CA ALA A 266 -2.35 -17.69 7.44
C ALA A 266 -3.17 -16.43 7.70
N GLU A 267 -4.47 -16.55 7.50
CA GLU A 267 -5.44 -15.50 7.76
C GLU A 267 -6.20 -15.83 9.03
N PHE A 268 -6.17 -14.90 9.98
CA PHE A 268 -6.85 -15.03 11.25
C PHE A 268 -7.96 -14.00 11.33
N LYS A 269 -9.14 -14.45 11.73
CA LYS A 269 -10.27 -13.59 12.04
C LYS A 269 -10.76 -13.92 13.44
N LEU A 270 -10.57 -12.97 14.35
CA LEU A 270 -11.02 -13.05 15.73
C LEU A 270 -12.26 -12.18 15.88
N VAL A 271 -13.34 -12.78 16.40
CA VAL A 271 -14.61 -12.10 16.64
C VAL A 271 -14.94 -12.24 18.12
N GLY A 272 -15.30 -11.12 18.75
CA GLY A 272 -15.73 -11.12 20.15
C GLY A 272 -16.98 -11.98 20.36
N ALA A 273 -17.17 -12.47 21.59
CA ALA A 273 -18.43 -13.09 21.96
C ALA A 273 -19.59 -12.09 21.85
N ASP A 274 -20.82 -12.57 21.73
CA ASP A 274 -21.99 -11.71 21.54
C ASP A 274 -22.04 -10.56 22.57
N GLY A 275 -22.04 -9.33 22.04
CA GLY A 275 -22.10 -8.10 22.84
C GLY A 275 -20.84 -7.79 23.66
N LYS A 276 -19.72 -8.48 23.45
CA LYS A 276 -18.47 -8.28 24.20
C LYS A 276 -17.28 -7.98 23.28
N PRO A 277 -16.41 -7.01 23.63
CA PRO A 277 -15.17 -6.79 22.91
C PRO A 277 -14.20 -7.96 23.09
N LEU A 278 -13.21 -8.05 22.19
CA LEU A 278 -12.12 -9.01 22.27
C LEU A 278 -11.20 -8.73 23.47
N ASN A 279 -10.66 -9.79 24.08
CA ASN A 279 -9.51 -9.65 24.99
C ASN A 279 -8.26 -9.33 24.15
N LYS A 280 -7.75 -8.11 24.28
CA LYS A 280 -6.68 -7.57 23.43
C LYS A 280 -5.27 -8.02 23.80
N GLU A 281 -5.00 -8.31 25.07
CA GLU A 281 -3.65 -8.61 25.57
C GLU A 281 -2.96 -9.77 24.82
N PRO A 282 -3.57 -10.98 24.71
CA PRO A 282 -2.94 -12.08 23.99
C PRO A 282 -2.83 -11.81 22.49
N ILE A 283 -3.76 -11.04 21.92
CA ILE A 283 -3.74 -10.67 20.50
C ILE A 283 -2.57 -9.73 20.23
N GLN A 284 -2.39 -8.72 21.07
CA GLN A 284 -1.30 -7.75 20.95
C GLN A 284 0.07 -8.44 21.08
N GLU A 285 0.24 -9.36 22.03
CA GLU A 285 1.49 -10.09 22.20
C GLU A 285 1.87 -10.89 20.94
N ILE A 286 0.92 -11.62 20.37
CA ILE A 286 1.13 -12.36 19.11
C ILE A 286 1.47 -11.39 17.97
N LEU A 287 0.68 -10.32 17.81
CA LEU A 287 0.89 -9.34 16.75
C LEU A 287 2.26 -8.69 16.86
N GLU A 288 2.68 -8.27 18.04
CA GLU A 288 4.00 -7.65 18.26
C GLU A 288 5.14 -8.62 17.93
N ASN A 289 5.04 -9.89 18.32
CA ASN A 289 6.08 -10.89 18.05
C ASN A 289 6.29 -11.11 16.54
N GLU A 290 5.19 -11.22 15.77
CA GLU A 290 5.25 -11.43 14.32
C GLU A 290 5.63 -10.14 13.57
N ALA A 291 5.16 -9.00 14.06
CA ALA A 291 5.42 -7.70 13.46
C ALA A 291 6.87 -7.23 13.63
N LYS A 292 7.52 -7.52 14.77
CA LYS A 292 8.95 -7.24 15.00
C LYS A 292 9.87 -8.06 14.09
N LYS A 293 9.38 -9.17 13.54
CA LYS A 293 10.10 -10.03 12.58
C LYS A 293 9.77 -9.70 11.11
N GLY A 294 8.79 -8.83 10.87
CA GLY A 294 8.32 -8.50 9.52
C GLY A 294 7.46 -9.60 8.88
N TYR A 295 6.78 -10.43 9.66
CA TYR A 295 5.87 -11.47 9.16
C TYR A 295 4.40 -11.03 9.12
N LEU A 296 4.06 -9.92 9.79
CA LEU A 296 2.72 -9.33 9.73
C LEU A 296 2.50 -8.60 8.41
N LYS A 297 1.73 -9.19 7.50
CA LYS A 297 1.39 -8.63 6.18
C LYS A 297 0.24 -7.63 6.24
N SER A 298 -0.81 -7.94 7.01
CA SER A 298 -1.94 -7.04 7.16
C SER A 298 -2.59 -7.18 8.53
N LEU A 299 -3.19 -6.08 9.00
CA LEU A 299 -3.88 -6.00 10.28
C LEU A 299 -4.99 -4.96 10.17
N LYS A 300 -6.23 -5.40 10.35
CA LYS A 300 -7.46 -4.62 10.30
C LYS A 300 -8.29 -4.89 11.55
N ALA A 301 -9.05 -3.91 11.98
CA ALA A 301 -9.99 -4.08 13.08
C ALA A 301 -11.28 -3.31 12.84
N ARG A 302 -12.33 -3.74 13.54
CA ARG A 302 -13.62 -3.06 13.60
C ARG A 302 -13.86 -2.52 15.01
N GLY A 303 -14.13 -1.23 15.10
CA GLY A 303 -14.21 -0.48 16.35
C GLY A 303 -13.30 0.74 16.21
N GLU A 304 -12.15 0.69 16.87
CA GLU A 304 -11.19 1.78 16.86
C GLU A 304 -10.00 1.56 15.90
N ASN A 305 -9.18 2.61 15.75
CA ASN A 305 -7.93 2.51 15.00
C ASN A 305 -6.87 1.75 15.80
N ILE A 306 -5.98 1.06 15.09
CA ILE A 306 -4.82 0.40 15.68
C ILE A 306 -3.61 1.30 15.51
N PHE A 307 -2.91 1.61 16.61
CA PHE A 307 -1.66 2.34 16.56
C PHE A 307 -0.52 1.41 16.11
N LYS A 308 0.27 1.83 15.12
CA LYS A 308 1.40 1.07 14.59
C LYS A 308 2.56 2.02 14.32
N LYS A 309 3.74 1.66 14.80
CA LYS A 309 4.98 2.42 14.54
C LYS A 309 5.99 1.55 13.81
N ILE A 310 6.42 1.99 12.62
CA ILE A 310 7.40 1.23 11.83
C ILE A 310 8.81 1.53 12.33
N LYS A 311 9.66 0.50 12.32
CA LYS A 311 11.08 0.64 12.65
C LYS A 311 11.75 1.60 11.69
N THR A 312 12.48 2.55 12.27
CA THR A 312 13.32 3.48 11.51
C THR A 312 14.74 3.51 12.04
N ILE A 313 15.72 3.65 11.15
CA ILE A 313 17.14 3.74 11.51
C ILE A 313 17.77 5.01 10.93
N GLY A 314 18.67 5.63 11.68
CA GLY A 314 19.32 6.90 11.30
C GLY A 314 20.54 6.73 10.39
N GLN A 315 21.22 5.58 10.47
CA GLN A 315 22.39 5.22 9.68
C GLN A 315 22.29 3.76 9.27
N ILE A 316 22.93 3.41 8.15
CA ILE A 316 23.02 2.05 7.64
C ILE A 316 24.34 1.43 8.12
N ASP A 317 24.24 0.25 8.71
CA ASP A 317 25.36 -0.64 8.99
C ASP A 317 25.07 -2.07 8.50
N LYS A 318 26.03 -2.99 8.67
CA LYS A 318 25.87 -4.40 8.22
C LYS A 318 24.74 -5.15 8.95
N THR A 319 24.31 -4.68 10.12
CA THR A 319 23.26 -5.28 10.95
C THR A 319 21.87 -4.68 10.74
N SER A 320 21.80 -3.65 9.88
CA SER A 320 20.61 -2.83 9.64
C SER A 320 19.50 -3.58 8.91
#